data_AF-A0A2W5MW36-F1
#
_entry.id   AF-A0A2W5MW36-F1
#
_cell.length_a   1.000
_cell.length_b   1.000
_cell.length_c   1.000
_cell.angle_alpha   90.00
_cell.angle_beta   90.00
_cell.angle_gamma   90.00
#
_symmetry.space_group_name_H-M   'P 1'
#
loop_
_entity.id
_entity.type
_entity.pdbx_description
1 polymer ?
#
loop_
_entity_poly.entity_id
_entity_poly.type
_entity_poly.pdbx_seq_one_letter_code
_entity_poly.pdbx_strand_id
1 'polypeptide(L)'
;MNTARKKIALFVGSDVTAQIVLNRLIDDMVDKYEPIIFLPTYPNSPKAQLPELKRFSFYDRHLLNDTVYPYIETRRIYAPNRSPSIIAHDHGIRVETVANVNDPEFIEELRNEPNLAGAISIRSFQIFKQPLIDILHDKGFFLNLHPGILPQYRGVMSTFRMMAAGETSYGWTLHKVAEEIDAGEILWMKARPLDPSKSGYALNINMAAIGAQSVMQALKEVELGNVLIGSSQKARQSRYYTYPTESELKSWQKKGIHLIDPDEVINTLVERFSQPGTSHAYELTEQLNIAVRDWEVANNAAPIPETEDSKLRNHFLSSHKGIVKPLQARAAGLTERIASSFKDEGSAPAASVR
;
A
#
# COMPACT_ATOMS: atom_id res chain seq x y z
N MET A 1 24.88 18.89 20.35
CA MET A 1 23.57 18.38 20.78
C MET A 1 22.95 17.72 19.57
N ASN A 2 22.70 16.42 19.61
CA ASN A 2 22.00 15.73 18.51
C ASN A 2 20.54 16.18 18.58
N THR A 3 20.15 17.15 17.75
CA THR A 3 18.75 17.61 17.71
C THR A 3 17.88 16.42 17.32
N ALA A 4 16.89 16.09 18.14
CA ALA A 4 15.95 15.02 17.83
C ALA A 4 15.39 15.19 16.40
N ARG A 5 15.32 14.10 15.64
CA ARG A 5 14.82 14.14 14.26
C ARG A 5 13.36 14.59 14.25
N LYS A 6 12.96 15.29 13.19
CA LYS A 6 11.57 15.69 12.99
C LYS A 6 10.71 14.44 12.77
N LYS A 7 9.56 14.37 13.43
CA LYS A 7 8.58 13.32 13.23
C LYS A 7 7.67 13.66 12.07
N ILE A 8 7.35 12.65 11.25
CA ILE A 8 6.43 12.79 10.11
C ILE A 8 5.35 11.73 10.23
N ALA A 9 4.10 12.15 10.38
CA ALA A 9 2.97 11.23 10.44
C ALA A 9 2.58 10.75 9.03
N LEU A 10 2.45 9.45 8.85
CA LEU A 10 2.03 8.82 7.59
C LEU A 10 0.67 8.15 7.82
N PHE A 11 -0.39 8.66 7.19
CA PHE A 11 -1.71 8.02 7.18
C PHE A 11 -1.82 7.13 5.95
N VAL A 12 -1.59 5.83 6.11
CA VAL A 12 -1.42 4.89 4.99
C VAL A 12 -2.64 3.99 4.87
N GLY A 13 -3.24 3.95 3.66
CA GLY A 13 -4.32 3.03 3.35
C GLY A 13 -3.88 1.56 3.40
N SER A 14 -4.82 0.66 3.69
CA SER A 14 -4.60 -0.79 3.70
C SER A 14 -4.50 -1.43 2.29
N ASP A 15 -4.58 -0.65 1.21
CA ASP A 15 -4.50 -1.18 -0.15
C ASP A 15 -3.07 -1.42 -0.65
N VAL A 16 -2.92 -2.32 -1.63
CA VAL A 16 -1.60 -2.71 -2.17
C VAL A 16 -0.80 -1.51 -2.64
N THR A 17 -1.43 -0.55 -3.32
CA THR A 17 -0.71 0.59 -3.89
C THR A 17 -0.15 1.49 -2.79
N ALA A 18 -0.94 1.78 -1.75
CA ALA A 18 -0.51 2.56 -0.60
C ALA A 18 0.69 1.90 0.12
N GLN A 19 0.64 0.58 0.30
CA GLN A 19 1.69 -0.18 0.97
C GLN A 19 2.98 -0.28 0.15
N ILE A 20 2.88 -0.32 -1.19
CA ILE A 20 4.05 -0.18 -2.08
C ILE A 20 4.66 1.22 -1.97
N VAL A 21 3.83 2.28 -1.94
CA VAL A 21 4.33 3.66 -1.76
C VAL A 21 5.06 3.78 -0.42
N LEU A 22 4.48 3.27 0.68
CA LEU A 22 5.11 3.26 2.00
C LEU A 22 6.49 2.60 1.98
N ASN A 23 6.61 1.39 1.42
CA ASN A 23 7.88 0.67 1.33
C ASN A 23 8.94 1.41 0.52
N ARG A 24 8.53 2.18 -0.49
CA ARG A 24 9.43 3.01 -1.28
C ARG A 24 9.88 4.29 -0.58
N LEU A 25 9.14 4.74 0.43
CA LEU A 25 9.44 5.94 1.20
C LEU A 25 10.31 5.63 2.40
N ILE A 26 10.00 4.53 3.10
CA ILE A 26 10.41 4.39 4.48
C ILE A 26 11.93 4.37 4.66
N ASP A 27 12.65 3.64 3.79
CA ASP A 27 14.11 3.53 3.90
C ASP A 27 14.80 4.88 3.64
N ASP A 28 14.28 5.68 2.71
CA ASP A 28 14.81 7.03 2.44
C ASP A 28 14.43 8.03 3.54
N MET A 29 13.34 7.79 4.27
CA MET A 29 12.86 8.67 5.35
C MET A 29 13.62 8.43 6.66
N VAL A 30 13.90 7.18 7.02
CA VAL A 30 14.41 6.82 8.36
C VAL A 30 15.81 7.34 8.65
N ASP A 31 16.58 7.80 7.67
CA ASP A 31 17.87 8.46 7.93
C ASP A 31 17.67 9.87 8.50
N LYS A 32 16.68 10.60 8.00
CA LYS A 32 16.50 12.04 8.24
C LYS A 32 15.33 12.37 9.16
N TYR A 33 14.32 11.53 9.18
CA TYR A 33 13.07 11.72 9.91
C TYR A 33 12.83 10.56 10.86
N GLU A 34 11.86 10.74 11.77
CA GLU A 34 11.27 9.67 12.55
C GLU A 34 9.81 9.48 12.08
N PRO A 35 9.55 8.56 11.14
CA PRO A 35 8.21 8.31 10.66
C PRO A 35 7.32 7.70 11.76
N ILE A 36 6.09 8.18 11.86
CA ILE A 36 5.02 7.50 12.62
C ILE A 36 4.00 7.01 11.61
N ILE A 37 3.73 5.71 11.57
CA ILE A 37 2.78 5.14 10.62
C ILE A 37 1.44 4.93 11.33
N PHE A 38 0.44 5.66 10.87
CA PHE A 38 -0.95 5.39 11.21
C PHE A 38 -1.59 4.60 10.06
N LEU A 39 -2.31 3.54 10.42
CA LEU A 39 -3.09 2.68 9.53
C LEU A 39 -4.59 2.93 9.81
N PRO A 40 -5.21 3.95 9.20
CA PRO A 40 -6.65 4.16 9.36
C PRO A 40 -7.44 2.95 8.91
N THR A 41 -8.39 2.51 9.74
CA THR A 41 -9.26 1.39 9.37
C THR A 41 -10.12 1.76 8.16
N TYR A 42 -10.30 0.80 7.26
CA TYR A 42 -11.16 0.96 6.10
C TYR A 42 -12.63 0.96 6.56
N PRO A 43 -13.39 2.07 6.35
CA PRO A 43 -14.77 2.12 6.81
C PRO A 43 -15.66 1.22 5.96
N ASN A 44 -16.60 0.52 6.58
CA ASN A 44 -17.64 -0.19 5.86
C ASN A 44 -18.60 0.83 5.22
N SER A 45 -18.39 1.14 3.93
CA SER A 45 -19.22 2.11 3.21
C SER A 45 -20.43 1.42 2.57
N PRO A 46 -21.67 1.88 2.81
CA PRO A 46 -22.85 1.38 2.10
C PRO A 46 -22.76 1.57 0.58
N LYS A 47 -21.96 2.54 0.11
CA LYS A 47 -21.75 2.85 -1.31
C LYS A 47 -20.73 1.93 -1.98
N ALA A 48 -19.99 1.13 -1.22
CA ALA A 48 -18.98 0.19 -1.72
C ALA A 48 -19.46 -1.27 -1.71
N GLN A 49 -20.78 -1.50 -1.69
CA GLN A 49 -21.37 -2.83 -1.48
C GLN A 49 -21.65 -3.62 -2.76
N LEU A 50 -21.45 -3.01 -3.94
CA LEU A 50 -21.66 -3.69 -5.22
C LEU A 50 -20.68 -4.86 -5.40
N PRO A 51 -21.09 -5.99 -6.00
CA PRO A 51 -20.24 -7.19 -6.12
C PRO A 51 -18.86 -6.93 -6.71
N GLU A 52 -18.78 -6.09 -7.74
CA GLU A 52 -17.53 -5.73 -8.42
C GLU A 52 -16.60 -4.90 -7.53
N LEU A 53 -17.16 -4.03 -6.67
CA LEU A 53 -16.40 -3.24 -5.70
C LEU A 53 -15.93 -4.11 -4.52
N LYS A 54 -16.75 -5.06 -4.07
CA LYS A 54 -16.34 -6.07 -3.08
C LYS A 54 -15.20 -6.93 -3.62
N ARG A 55 -15.30 -7.38 -4.87
CA ARG A 55 -14.23 -8.11 -5.57
C ARG A 55 -12.97 -7.27 -5.67
N PHE A 56 -13.08 -6.02 -6.12
CA PHE A 56 -11.94 -5.11 -6.18
C PHE A 56 -11.28 -4.94 -4.81
N SER A 57 -12.06 -4.71 -3.75
CA SER A 57 -11.56 -4.62 -2.38
C SER A 57 -10.85 -5.89 -1.93
N PHE A 58 -11.39 -7.07 -2.26
CA PHE A 58 -10.77 -8.36 -1.96
C PHE A 58 -9.37 -8.47 -2.56
N TYR A 59 -9.23 -8.22 -3.87
CA TYR A 59 -7.94 -8.28 -4.54
C TYR A 59 -6.97 -7.18 -4.07
N ASP A 60 -7.46 -5.94 -3.92
CA ASP A 60 -6.64 -4.75 -3.64
C ASP A 60 -6.27 -4.60 -2.14
N ARG A 61 -6.95 -5.30 -1.22
CA ARG A 61 -6.70 -5.19 0.23
C ARG A 61 -6.59 -6.54 0.91
N HIS A 62 -7.60 -7.39 0.78
CA HIS A 62 -7.69 -8.60 1.60
C HIS A 62 -6.61 -9.61 1.27
N LEU A 63 -6.27 -9.82 0.00
CA LEU A 63 -5.15 -10.69 -0.36
C LEU A 63 -3.83 -10.25 0.32
N LEU A 64 -3.56 -8.95 0.37
CA LEU A 64 -2.36 -8.44 1.04
C LEU A 64 -2.42 -8.62 2.56
N ASN A 65 -3.49 -8.13 3.20
CA ASN A 65 -3.57 -8.06 4.65
C ASN A 65 -3.84 -9.42 5.30
N ASP A 66 -4.68 -10.24 4.66
CA ASP A 66 -5.21 -11.48 5.25
C ASP A 66 -4.43 -12.73 4.78
N THR A 67 -3.66 -12.62 3.69
CA THR A 67 -2.87 -13.75 3.15
C THR A 67 -1.38 -13.46 3.11
N VAL A 68 -0.96 -12.37 2.45
CA VAL A 68 0.48 -12.07 2.25
C VAL A 68 1.17 -11.72 3.56
N TYR A 69 0.64 -10.78 4.34
CA TYR A 69 1.26 -10.37 5.61
C TYR A 69 1.44 -11.52 6.59
N PRO A 70 0.41 -12.33 6.91
CA PRO A 70 0.59 -13.51 7.75
C PRO A 70 1.64 -14.49 7.20
N TYR A 71 1.68 -14.68 5.87
CA TYR A 71 2.64 -15.58 5.23
C TYR A 71 4.10 -15.10 5.44
N ILE A 72 4.39 -13.84 5.14
CA ILE A 72 5.76 -13.30 5.18
C ILE A 72 6.25 -13.07 6.61
N GLU A 73 5.37 -12.67 7.53
CA GLU A 73 5.72 -12.41 8.93
C GLU A 73 6.05 -13.72 9.66
N THR A 74 5.21 -14.75 9.48
CA THR A 74 5.42 -16.05 10.13
C THR A 74 6.71 -16.73 9.65
N ARG A 75 7.05 -16.57 8.37
CA ARG A 75 8.21 -17.22 7.75
C ARG A 75 9.47 -16.34 7.75
N ARG A 76 9.36 -15.07 8.16
CA ARG A 76 10.45 -14.07 8.12
C ARG A 76 11.08 -13.98 6.73
N ILE A 77 10.25 -13.90 5.70
CA ILE A 77 10.71 -13.80 4.31
C ILE A 77 11.32 -12.42 4.08
N TYR A 78 12.57 -12.39 3.62
CA TYR A 78 13.14 -11.18 3.06
C TYR A 78 12.56 -10.94 1.66
N ALA A 79 11.89 -9.81 1.45
CA ALA A 79 11.26 -9.46 0.18
C ALA A 79 11.49 -7.97 -0.14
N PRO A 80 11.30 -7.54 -1.40
CA PRO A 80 11.44 -6.12 -1.77
C PRO A 80 10.57 -5.17 -0.94
N ASN A 81 9.39 -5.62 -0.53
CA ASN A 81 8.48 -4.92 0.35
C ASN A 81 8.19 -5.73 1.62
N ARG A 82 7.93 -5.00 2.70
CA ARG A 82 7.67 -5.49 4.06
C ARG A 82 6.26 -5.11 4.49
N SER A 83 5.71 -5.88 5.43
CA SER A 83 4.50 -5.47 6.15
C SER A 83 4.81 -4.31 7.11
N PRO A 84 3.81 -3.51 7.52
CA PRO A 84 4.00 -2.49 8.55
C PRO A 84 4.64 -3.03 9.84
N SER A 85 4.31 -4.26 10.26
CA SER A 85 4.89 -4.89 11.45
C SER A 85 6.39 -5.17 11.28
N ILE A 86 6.81 -5.66 10.11
CA ILE A 86 8.24 -5.89 9.82
C ILE A 86 8.98 -4.55 9.74
N ILE A 87 8.38 -3.53 9.12
CA ILE A 87 8.97 -2.17 9.08
C ILE A 87 9.14 -1.62 10.50
N ALA A 88 8.13 -1.79 11.38
CA ALA A 88 8.19 -1.38 12.79
C ALA A 88 9.39 -2.04 13.50
N HIS A 89 9.56 -3.34 13.30
CA HIS A 89 10.65 -4.11 13.88
C HIS A 89 12.02 -3.69 13.33
N ASP A 90 12.16 -3.59 12.00
CA ASP A 90 13.44 -3.30 11.34
C ASP A 90 14.00 -1.91 11.69
N HIS A 91 13.10 -0.92 11.80
CA HIS A 91 13.48 0.49 11.97
C HIS A 91 13.18 1.06 13.36
N GLY A 92 12.52 0.29 14.24
CA GLY A 92 12.07 0.78 15.55
C GLY A 92 11.04 1.92 15.45
N ILE A 93 10.21 1.93 14.39
CA ILE A 93 9.22 2.98 14.16
C ILE A 93 7.87 2.64 14.78
N ARG A 94 7.15 3.68 15.22
CA ARG A 94 5.78 3.58 15.75
C ARG A 94 4.81 3.27 14.61
N VAL A 95 4.05 2.18 14.74
CA VAL A 95 3.01 1.76 13.78
C VAL A 95 1.73 1.43 14.52
N GLU A 96 0.62 2.08 14.15
CA GLU A 96 -0.64 1.97 14.87
C GLU A 96 -1.86 1.95 13.96
N THR A 97 -2.82 1.11 14.32
CA THR A 97 -4.14 1.10 13.68
C THR A 97 -5.02 2.17 14.30
N VAL A 98 -5.60 3.04 13.46
CA VAL A 98 -6.45 4.15 13.91
C VAL A 98 -7.89 3.91 13.46
N ALA A 99 -8.79 3.69 14.42
CA ALA A 99 -10.20 3.43 14.11
C ALA A 99 -10.91 4.68 13.55
N ASN A 100 -10.60 5.86 14.08
CA ASN A 100 -11.16 7.14 13.65
C ASN A 100 -10.10 8.23 13.75
N VAL A 101 -9.62 8.75 12.61
CA VAL A 101 -8.63 9.83 12.56
C VAL A 101 -9.17 11.17 13.10
N ASN A 102 -10.50 11.29 13.25
CA ASN A 102 -11.14 12.48 13.79
C ASN A 102 -11.58 12.30 15.25
N ASP A 103 -11.08 11.26 15.92
CA ASP A 103 -11.33 11.09 17.34
C ASP A 103 -10.63 12.22 18.13
N PRO A 104 -11.33 12.91 19.05
CA PRO A 104 -10.74 14.00 19.81
C PRO A 104 -9.50 13.60 20.62
N GLU A 105 -9.44 12.38 21.16
CA GLU A 105 -8.29 11.90 21.93
C GLU A 105 -7.08 11.71 21.00
N PHE A 106 -7.30 11.12 19.82
CA PHE A 106 -6.26 10.97 18.80
C PHE A 106 -5.73 12.31 18.28
N ILE A 107 -6.61 13.30 18.08
CA ILE A 107 -6.22 14.65 17.65
C ILE A 107 -5.37 15.31 18.75
N GLU A 108 -5.76 15.18 20.02
CA GLU A 108 -5.02 15.78 21.12
C GLU A 108 -3.67 15.09 21.35
N GLU A 109 -3.60 13.79 21.13
CA GLU A 109 -2.33 13.07 21.10
C GLU A 109 -1.38 13.63 20.04
N LEU A 110 -1.83 13.77 18.79
CA LEU A 110 -1.03 14.35 17.71
C LEU A 110 -0.65 15.82 17.97
N ARG A 111 -1.53 16.59 18.62
CA ARG A 111 -1.23 17.96 19.03
C ARG A 111 -0.04 17.99 19.99
N ASN A 112 0.02 17.04 20.91
CA ASN A 112 1.06 16.95 21.93
C ASN A 112 2.29 16.13 21.51
N GLU A 113 2.26 15.51 20.32
CA GLU A 113 3.40 14.74 19.81
C GLU A 113 4.64 15.63 19.62
N PRO A 114 5.76 15.33 20.32
CA PRO A 114 6.97 16.12 20.26
C PRO A 114 7.65 16.01 18.89
N ASN A 115 8.19 17.13 18.40
CA ASN A 115 8.90 17.23 17.12
C ASN A 115 8.10 16.82 15.88
N LEU A 116 6.77 16.66 15.97
CA LEU A 116 5.92 16.47 14.80
C LEU A 116 6.01 17.70 13.88
N ALA A 117 6.43 17.48 12.63
CA ALA A 117 6.68 18.54 11.65
C ALA A 117 5.66 18.58 10.51
N GLY A 118 4.78 17.58 10.44
CA GLY A 118 3.74 17.48 9.42
C GLY A 118 3.25 16.06 9.20
N ALA A 119 2.32 15.91 8.27
CA ALA A 119 1.71 14.64 7.92
C ALA A 119 1.53 14.46 6.41
N ILE A 120 1.47 13.19 6.00
CA ILE A 120 1.22 12.77 4.63
C ILE A 120 0.13 11.70 4.64
N SER A 121 -0.95 11.94 3.93
CA SER A 121 -1.97 10.94 3.59
C SER A 121 -1.56 10.22 2.30
N ILE A 122 -1.47 8.90 2.39
CA ILE A 122 -1.16 8.00 1.28
C ILE A 122 -2.36 7.09 1.10
N ARG A 123 -3.32 7.54 0.27
CA ARG A 123 -4.56 6.81 -0.01
C ARG A 123 -5.31 6.38 1.25
N SER A 124 -5.35 7.24 2.27
CA SER A 124 -6.22 7.05 3.43
C SER A 124 -7.69 7.04 3.00
N PHE A 125 -8.50 6.21 3.65
CA PHE A 125 -9.94 6.07 3.33
C PHE A 125 -10.86 6.83 4.28
N GLN A 126 -10.29 7.43 5.32
CA GLN A 126 -11.03 8.28 6.23
C GLN A 126 -10.92 9.74 5.80
N ILE A 127 -12.03 10.47 5.92
CA ILE A 127 -12.07 11.90 5.64
C ILE A 127 -11.48 12.61 6.85
N PHE A 128 -10.50 13.50 6.62
CA PHE A 128 -9.93 14.36 7.66
C PHE A 128 -10.82 15.59 7.84
N LYS A 129 -11.21 15.87 9.08
CA LYS A 129 -12.03 17.04 9.45
C LYS A 129 -11.15 18.20 9.91
N GLN A 130 -11.73 19.40 9.87
CA GLN A 130 -11.05 20.66 10.17
C GLN A 130 -10.16 20.63 11.43
N PRO A 131 -10.58 20.07 12.58
CA PRO A 131 -9.73 20.05 13.77
C PRO A 131 -8.39 19.33 13.58
N LEU A 132 -8.37 18.20 12.87
CA LEU A 132 -7.13 17.49 12.56
C LEU A 132 -6.30 18.25 11.50
N ILE A 133 -6.97 18.83 10.50
CA ILE A 133 -6.31 19.60 9.44
C ILE A 133 -5.57 20.80 10.05
N ASP A 134 -6.23 21.55 10.93
CA ASP A 134 -5.67 22.73 11.60
C ASP A 134 -4.40 22.37 12.37
N ILE A 135 -4.44 21.33 13.22
CA ILE A 135 -3.25 20.97 13.99
C ILE A 135 -2.07 20.58 13.10
N LEU A 136 -2.32 19.85 12.01
CA LEU A 136 -1.24 19.37 11.15
C LEU A 136 -0.66 20.50 10.29
N HIS A 137 -1.49 21.47 9.90
CA HIS A 137 -1.01 22.71 9.28
C HIS A 137 -0.20 23.57 10.25
N ASP A 138 -0.65 23.71 11.50
CA ASP A 138 0.07 24.44 12.55
C ASP A 138 1.44 23.80 12.86
N LYS A 139 1.55 22.47 12.75
CA LYS A 139 2.84 21.75 12.88
C LYS A 139 3.79 21.99 11.71
N GLY A 140 3.26 22.19 10.51
CA GLY A 140 4.06 22.57 9.34
C GLY A 140 3.36 22.31 8.01
N PHE A 141 2.97 21.05 7.76
CA PHE A 141 2.26 20.70 6.52
C PHE A 141 1.34 19.49 6.71
N PHE A 142 0.28 19.44 5.91
CA PHE A 142 -0.51 18.23 5.71
C PHE A 142 -0.72 18.01 4.21
N LEU A 143 -0.14 16.95 3.67
CA LEU A 143 -0.21 16.63 2.25
C LEU A 143 -1.06 15.38 2.00
N ASN A 144 -1.70 15.30 0.84
CA ASN A 144 -2.36 14.11 0.36
C ASN A 144 -1.83 13.72 -1.02
N LEU A 145 -1.47 12.45 -1.16
CA LEU A 145 -1.07 11.84 -2.42
C LEU A 145 -2.28 11.20 -3.08
N HIS A 146 -2.89 11.94 -4.00
CA HIS A 146 -4.15 11.60 -4.63
C HIS A 146 -3.96 10.87 -5.98
N PRO A 147 -4.58 9.70 -6.21
CA PRO A 147 -4.48 8.94 -7.45
C PRO A 147 -5.38 9.50 -8.58
N GLY A 148 -5.26 10.80 -8.88
CA GLY A 148 -6.01 11.47 -9.95
C GLY A 148 -5.39 12.79 -10.36
N ILE A 149 -5.77 13.27 -11.55
CA ILE A 149 -5.42 14.60 -12.07
C ILE A 149 -6.42 15.62 -11.49
N LEU A 150 -5.92 16.52 -10.64
CA LEU A 150 -6.73 17.59 -10.03
C LEU A 150 -6.68 18.86 -10.88
N PRO A 151 -7.79 19.64 -10.94
CA PRO A 151 -9.05 19.47 -10.20
C PRO A 151 -10.08 18.50 -10.81
N GLN A 152 -9.83 17.93 -11.98
CA GLN A 152 -10.85 17.26 -12.80
C GLN A 152 -11.36 15.95 -12.18
N TYR A 153 -10.55 15.26 -11.38
CA TYR A 153 -10.86 13.94 -10.84
C TYR A 153 -10.70 13.87 -9.31
N ARG A 154 -11.43 14.71 -8.57
CA ARG A 154 -11.51 14.65 -7.10
C ARG A 154 -12.33 13.43 -6.64
N GLY A 155 -12.05 12.93 -5.45
CA GLY A 155 -12.80 11.85 -4.81
C GLY A 155 -12.23 10.46 -5.14
N VAL A 156 -13.10 9.47 -5.35
CA VAL A 156 -12.67 8.07 -5.41
C VAL A 156 -12.67 7.50 -6.83
N MET A 157 -11.86 6.45 -7.02
CA MET A 157 -11.79 5.67 -8.26
C MET A 157 -11.33 6.51 -9.48
N SER A 158 -10.54 7.57 -9.26
CA SER A 158 -10.15 8.54 -10.30
C SER A 158 -9.44 7.93 -11.50
N THR A 159 -8.54 6.96 -11.32
CA THR A 159 -7.91 6.21 -12.43
C THR A 159 -8.95 5.54 -13.34
N PHE A 160 -9.92 4.84 -12.76
CA PHE A 160 -10.99 4.18 -13.52
C PHE A 160 -11.89 5.18 -14.24
N ARG A 161 -12.10 6.35 -13.64
CA ARG A 161 -12.89 7.44 -14.23
C ARG A 161 -12.19 8.08 -15.42
N MET A 162 -10.87 8.28 -15.34
CA MET A 162 -10.05 8.73 -16.47
C MET A 162 -10.11 7.71 -17.62
N MET A 163 -9.99 6.41 -17.33
CA MET A 163 -10.19 5.35 -18.34
C MET A 163 -11.59 5.44 -18.99
N ALA A 164 -12.64 5.57 -18.16
CA ALA A 164 -14.02 5.62 -18.63
C ALA A 164 -14.33 6.87 -19.46
N ALA A 165 -13.65 7.98 -19.20
CA ALA A 165 -13.75 9.21 -19.96
C ALA A 165 -12.96 9.15 -21.29
N GLY A 166 -12.16 8.10 -21.53
CA GLY A 166 -11.34 7.98 -22.73
C GLY A 166 -10.11 8.89 -22.72
N GLU A 167 -9.60 9.23 -21.53
CA GLU A 167 -8.39 10.03 -21.40
C GLU A 167 -7.18 9.30 -21.99
N THR A 168 -6.27 10.05 -22.61
CA THR A 168 -5.02 9.51 -23.17
C THR A 168 -3.89 9.46 -22.14
N SER A 169 -4.11 10.06 -20.97
CA SER A 169 -3.16 10.07 -19.85
C SER A 169 -3.89 9.91 -18.52
N TYR A 170 -3.16 9.41 -17.54
CA TYR A 170 -3.61 9.31 -16.16
C TYR A 170 -2.49 9.75 -15.23
N GLY A 171 -2.82 10.17 -14.02
CA GLY A 171 -1.83 10.78 -13.15
C GLY A 171 -2.23 10.86 -11.71
N TRP A 172 -1.24 11.22 -10.88
CA TRP A 172 -1.37 11.41 -9.45
C TRP A 172 -1.00 12.86 -9.12
N THR A 173 -1.63 13.39 -8.08
CA THR A 173 -1.42 14.77 -7.61
C THR A 173 -1.01 14.75 -6.14
N LEU A 174 0.08 15.44 -5.81
CA LEU A 174 0.41 15.78 -4.43
C LEU A 174 -0.13 17.19 -4.16
N HIS A 175 -1.00 17.31 -3.17
CA HIS A 175 -1.63 18.58 -2.83
C HIS A 175 -1.71 18.76 -1.30
N LYS A 176 -1.89 20.00 -0.85
CA LYS A 176 -2.20 20.29 0.56
C LYS A 176 -3.60 19.78 0.89
N VAL A 177 -3.79 19.26 2.10
CA VAL A 177 -5.11 18.88 2.60
C VAL A 177 -5.92 20.15 2.87
N ALA A 178 -7.22 20.11 2.60
CA ALA A 178 -8.17 21.18 2.87
C ALA A 178 -9.48 20.55 3.35
N GLU A 179 -10.40 21.38 3.87
CA GLU A 179 -11.71 20.92 4.35
C GLU A 179 -12.50 20.20 3.24
N GLU A 180 -12.52 20.77 2.05
CA GLU A 180 -13.11 20.14 0.87
C GLU A 180 -12.14 19.09 0.31
N ILE A 181 -12.66 17.86 0.13
CA ILE A 181 -11.91 16.70 -0.34
C ILE A 181 -11.22 17.00 -1.67
N ASP A 182 -9.90 16.77 -1.69
CA ASP A 182 -9.02 16.97 -2.84
C ASP A 182 -9.07 18.38 -3.45
N ALA A 183 -9.43 19.40 -2.66
CA ALA A 183 -9.57 20.78 -3.14
C ALA A 183 -8.39 21.71 -2.81
N GLY A 184 -7.47 21.28 -1.94
CA GLY A 184 -6.34 22.10 -1.51
C GLY A 184 -5.31 22.36 -2.61
N GLU A 185 -4.35 23.24 -2.33
CA GLU A 185 -3.39 23.70 -3.33
C GLU A 185 -2.52 22.56 -3.88
N ILE A 186 -2.39 22.51 -5.21
CA ILE A 186 -1.60 21.49 -5.89
C ILE A 186 -0.12 21.86 -5.81
N LEU A 187 0.71 20.96 -5.27
CA LEU A 187 2.17 21.11 -5.31
C LEU A 187 2.71 20.60 -6.65
N TRP A 188 2.43 19.33 -6.95
CA TRP A 188 2.85 18.70 -8.19
C TRP A 188 1.80 17.73 -8.71
N MET A 189 1.75 17.63 -10.03
CA MET A 189 0.97 16.65 -10.75
C MET A 189 1.88 15.90 -11.70
N LYS A 190 1.80 14.57 -11.68
CA LYS A 190 2.60 13.69 -12.53
C LYS A 190 1.66 12.79 -13.32
N ALA A 191 1.86 12.71 -14.63
CA ALA A 191 1.02 11.92 -15.53
C ALA A 191 1.87 10.94 -16.35
N ARG A 192 1.22 9.87 -16.81
CA ARG A 192 1.75 8.87 -17.75
C ARG A 192 0.73 8.64 -18.87
N PRO A 193 1.18 8.17 -20.05
CA PRO A 193 0.27 7.66 -21.07
C PRO A 193 -0.63 6.56 -20.47
N LEU A 194 -1.92 6.62 -20.77
CA LEU A 194 -2.88 5.61 -20.34
C LEU A 194 -2.84 4.43 -21.31
N ASP A 195 -2.50 3.25 -20.79
CA ASP A 195 -2.57 1.99 -21.54
C ASP A 195 -3.94 1.33 -21.31
N PRO A 196 -4.84 1.31 -22.32
CA PRO A 196 -6.19 0.77 -22.16
C PRO A 196 -6.21 -0.76 -22.06
N SER A 197 -5.10 -1.47 -22.34
CA SER A 197 -5.04 -2.93 -22.18
C SER A 197 -4.78 -3.37 -20.74
N LYS A 198 -4.51 -2.42 -19.83
CA LYS A 198 -4.21 -2.69 -18.42
C LYS A 198 -5.44 -2.51 -17.53
N SER A 199 -5.52 -3.29 -16.46
CA SER A 199 -6.54 -3.03 -15.42
C SER A 199 -6.25 -1.70 -14.72
N GLY A 200 -7.29 -1.06 -14.18
CA GLY A 200 -7.08 0.17 -13.42
C GLY A 200 -6.28 -0.05 -12.12
N TYR A 201 -6.27 -1.28 -11.59
CA TYR A 201 -5.32 -1.71 -10.56
C TYR A 201 -3.87 -1.57 -11.04
N ALA A 202 -3.50 -2.20 -12.15
CA ALA A 202 -2.14 -2.15 -12.67
C ALA A 202 -1.69 -0.71 -12.99
N LEU A 203 -2.59 0.11 -13.54
CA LEU A 203 -2.30 1.53 -13.74
C LEU A 203 -1.94 2.26 -12.42
N ASN A 204 -2.68 2.01 -11.34
CA ASN A 204 -2.35 2.57 -10.01
C ASN A 204 -1.01 2.08 -9.48
N ILE A 205 -0.72 0.77 -9.58
CA ILE A 205 0.56 0.19 -9.16
C ILE A 205 1.74 0.86 -9.90
N ASN A 206 1.58 1.13 -11.20
CA ASN A 206 2.59 1.79 -12.03
C ASN A 206 2.91 3.22 -11.61
N MET A 207 2.04 3.86 -10.81
CA MET A 207 2.26 5.22 -10.29
C MET A 207 2.93 5.23 -8.91
N ALA A 208 3.03 4.11 -8.21
CA ALA A 208 3.54 4.07 -6.83
C ALA A 208 4.95 4.66 -6.69
N ALA A 209 5.85 4.37 -7.64
CA ALA A 209 7.21 4.93 -7.63
C ALA A 209 7.23 6.46 -7.81
N ILE A 210 6.41 6.98 -8.73
CA ILE A 210 6.29 8.43 -8.95
C ILE A 210 5.63 9.12 -7.75
N GLY A 211 4.65 8.47 -7.14
CA GLY A 211 3.99 8.95 -5.93
C GLY A 211 4.96 9.10 -4.77
N ALA A 212 5.76 8.07 -4.50
CA ALA A 212 6.82 8.13 -3.49
C ALA A 212 7.85 9.23 -3.79
N GLN A 213 8.32 9.34 -5.03
CA GLN A 213 9.25 10.41 -5.44
C GLN A 213 8.67 11.81 -5.21
N SER A 214 7.38 12.01 -5.46
CA SER A 214 6.71 13.30 -5.25
C SER A 214 6.67 13.68 -3.78
N VAL A 215 6.43 12.70 -2.89
CA VAL A 215 6.49 12.89 -1.44
C VAL A 215 7.91 13.21 -0.97
N MET A 216 8.91 12.45 -1.43
CA MET A 216 10.32 12.72 -1.08
C MET A 216 10.78 14.09 -1.58
N GLN A 217 10.30 14.54 -2.74
CA GLN A 217 10.54 15.89 -3.23
C GLN A 217 9.97 16.94 -2.27
N ALA A 218 8.74 16.77 -1.77
CA ALA A 218 8.15 17.64 -0.74
C ALA A 218 8.99 17.69 0.54
N LEU A 219 9.39 16.52 1.06
CA LEU A 219 10.21 16.45 2.26
C LEU A 219 11.57 17.15 2.07
N LYS A 220 12.19 17.00 0.90
CA LYS A 220 13.42 17.70 0.55
C LYS A 220 13.26 19.22 0.53
N GLU A 221 12.16 19.75 -0.01
CA GLU A 221 11.90 21.20 0.05
C GLU A 221 11.75 21.68 1.51
N VAL A 222 11.05 20.92 2.34
CA VAL A 222 10.91 21.22 3.78
C VAL A 222 12.26 21.16 4.50
N GLU A 223 13.12 20.21 4.14
CA GLU A 223 14.48 20.08 4.68
C GLU A 223 15.33 21.31 4.36
N LEU A 224 15.21 21.86 3.14
CA LEU A 224 15.90 23.07 2.71
C LEU A 224 15.34 24.36 3.35
N GLY A 225 14.28 24.26 4.15
CA GLY A 225 13.60 25.40 4.75
C GLY A 225 12.68 26.14 3.78
N ASN A 226 12.38 25.55 2.62
CA ASN A 226 11.49 26.14 1.64
C ASN A 226 10.04 25.95 2.05
N VAL A 227 9.23 26.97 1.81
CA VAL A 227 7.77 26.88 1.95
C VAL A 227 7.23 26.07 0.77
N LEU A 228 6.36 25.10 1.06
CA LEU A 228 5.63 24.37 0.03
C LEU A 228 4.57 25.28 -0.58
N ILE A 229 4.91 25.95 -1.68
CA ILE A 229 4.00 26.82 -2.44
C ILE A 229 3.21 25.96 -3.41
N GLY A 230 1.88 25.93 -3.24
CA GLY A 230 0.98 25.24 -4.15
C GLY A 230 0.24 26.22 -5.06
N SER A 231 -0.33 25.68 -6.14
CA SER A 231 -1.24 26.43 -7.03
C SER A 231 -2.69 26.15 -6.64
N SER A 232 -3.48 27.21 -6.44
CA SER A 232 -4.91 27.07 -6.16
C SER A 232 -5.66 26.39 -7.32
N GLN A 233 -6.60 25.53 -6.99
CA GLN A 233 -7.41 24.83 -7.97
C GLN A 233 -8.52 25.74 -8.55
N LYS A 234 -8.77 25.64 -9.86
CA LYS A 234 -9.85 26.39 -10.51
C LYS A 234 -11.19 25.68 -10.32
N ALA A 235 -12.08 26.23 -9.49
CA ALA A 235 -13.38 25.63 -9.15
C ALA A 235 -14.23 25.24 -10.37
N ARG A 236 -14.22 26.03 -11.46
CA ARG A 236 -14.99 25.71 -12.69
C ARG A 236 -14.54 24.42 -13.41
N GLN A 237 -13.35 23.89 -13.08
CA GLN A 237 -12.78 22.68 -13.67
C GLN A 237 -12.88 21.48 -12.71
N SER A 238 -13.43 21.67 -11.50
CA SER A 238 -13.50 20.59 -10.52
C SER A 238 -14.69 19.68 -10.77
N ARG A 239 -14.46 18.38 -10.56
CA ARG A 239 -15.54 17.40 -10.48
C ARG A 239 -15.22 16.42 -9.36
N TYR A 240 -16.13 16.34 -8.41
CA TYR A 240 -16.07 15.38 -7.32
C TYR A 240 -16.82 14.11 -7.69
N TYR A 241 -16.20 12.97 -7.40
CA TYR A 241 -16.80 11.68 -7.65
C TYR A 241 -16.84 10.82 -6.38
N THR A 242 -18.04 10.30 -6.09
CA THR A 242 -18.23 9.26 -5.07
C THR A 242 -18.00 7.86 -5.67
N TYR A 243 -18.32 6.79 -4.95
CA TYR A 243 -18.24 5.42 -5.49
C TYR A 243 -19.12 5.28 -6.74
N PRO A 244 -18.70 4.50 -7.75
CA PRO A 244 -19.47 4.33 -8.97
C PRO A 244 -20.79 3.61 -8.69
N THR A 245 -21.82 4.03 -9.40
CA THR A 245 -23.12 3.35 -9.46
C THR A 245 -23.02 2.06 -10.26
N GLU A 246 -24.01 1.18 -10.11
CA GLU A 246 -24.11 -0.05 -10.91
C GLU A 246 -24.15 0.25 -12.43
N SER A 247 -24.82 1.35 -12.83
CA SER A 247 -24.86 1.79 -14.22
C SER A 247 -23.49 2.22 -14.75
N GLU A 248 -22.71 2.95 -13.94
CA GLU A 248 -21.33 3.31 -14.28
C GLU A 248 -20.46 2.05 -14.44
N LEU A 249 -20.52 1.10 -13.50
CA LEU A 249 -19.75 -0.14 -13.57
C LEU A 249 -20.10 -0.97 -14.82
N LYS A 250 -21.39 -1.14 -15.13
CA LYS A 250 -21.84 -1.81 -16.36
C LYS A 250 -21.35 -1.09 -17.62
N SER A 251 -21.33 0.24 -17.60
CA SER A 251 -20.80 1.05 -18.71
C SER A 251 -19.29 0.86 -18.87
N TRP A 252 -18.54 0.83 -17.77
CA TRP A 252 -17.10 0.57 -17.78
C TRP A 252 -16.78 -0.82 -18.32
N GLN A 253 -17.51 -1.84 -17.87
CA GLN A 253 -17.35 -3.21 -18.37
C GLN A 253 -17.62 -3.31 -19.88
N LYS A 254 -18.68 -2.65 -20.39
CA LYS A 254 -18.97 -2.60 -21.84
C LYS A 254 -17.86 -1.93 -22.65
N LYS A 255 -17.10 -1.02 -22.03
CA LYS A 255 -15.91 -0.37 -22.61
C LYS A 255 -14.64 -1.21 -22.48
N GLY A 256 -14.72 -2.42 -21.92
CA GLY A 256 -13.54 -3.26 -21.66
C GLY A 256 -12.68 -2.79 -20.49
N ILE A 257 -13.22 -1.93 -19.61
CA ILE A 257 -12.49 -1.43 -18.45
C ILE A 257 -12.65 -2.42 -17.31
N HIS A 258 -11.52 -3.01 -16.91
CA HIS A 258 -11.45 -3.95 -15.80
C HIS A 258 -10.90 -3.25 -14.55
N LEU A 259 -11.59 -3.43 -13.41
CA LEU A 259 -11.10 -2.88 -12.14
C LEU A 259 -9.81 -3.58 -11.70
N ILE A 260 -9.78 -4.90 -11.84
CA ILE A 260 -8.63 -5.78 -11.61
C ILE A 260 -8.47 -6.76 -12.76
N ASP A 261 -7.25 -7.25 -12.90
CA ASP A 261 -6.92 -8.54 -13.51
C ASP A 261 -6.29 -9.41 -12.41
N PRO A 262 -6.77 -10.63 -12.14
CA PRO A 262 -6.24 -11.48 -11.08
C PRO A 262 -4.74 -11.77 -11.20
N ASP A 263 -4.25 -11.99 -12.42
CA ASP A 263 -2.83 -12.28 -12.65
C ASP A 263 -1.98 -11.06 -12.36
N GLU A 264 -2.43 -9.86 -12.77
CA GLU A 264 -1.73 -8.62 -12.46
C GLU A 264 -1.60 -8.40 -10.95
N VAL A 265 -2.64 -8.71 -10.18
CA VAL A 265 -2.64 -8.60 -8.71
C VAL A 265 -1.72 -9.65 -8.08
N ILE A 266 -1.89 -10.92 -8.43
CA ILE A 266 -1.10 -12.02 -7.86
C ILE A 266 0.39 -11.83 -8.17
N ASN A 267 0.73 -11.53 -9.42
CA ASN A 267 2.12 -11.27 -9.82
C ASN A 267 2.69 -10.08 -9.03
N THR A 268 1.93 -8.99 -8.88
CA THR A 268 2.36 -7.85 -8.08
C THR A 268 2.65 -8.25 -6.62
N LEU A 269 1.76 -9.01 -6.00
CA LEU A 269 1.94 -9.44 -4.61
C LEU A 269 3.16 -10.36 -4.45
N VAL A 270 3.34 -11.32 -5.35
CA VAL A 270 4.47 -12.26 -5.32
C VAL A 270 5.80 -11.57 -5.60
N GLU A 271 5.85 -10.70 -6.61
CA GLU A 271 7.08 -9.96 -6.96
C GLU A 271 7.50 -8.97 -5.88
N ARG A 272 6.54 -8.37 -5.16
CA ARG A 272 6.82 -7.34 -4.16
C ARG A 272 7.04 -7.90 -2.77
N PHE A 273 6.31 -8.95 -2.38
CA PHE A 273 6.31 -9.46 -1.01
C PHE A 273 6.86 -10.90 -0.92
N SER A 274 7.53 -11.38 -1.96
CA SER A 274 8.30 -12.61 -1.93
C SER A 274 9.58 -12.45 -2.76
N GLN A 275 10.28 -13.56 -3.03
CA GLN A 275 11.47 -13.60 -3.88
C GLN A 275 11.14 -14.36 -5.17
N PRO A 276 11.04 -13.69 -6.32
CA PRO A 276 10.80 -14.35 -7.61
C PRO A 276 11.78 -15.51 -7.85
N GLY A 277 11.27 -16.63 -8.36
CA GLY A 277 12.06 -17.82 -8.65
C GLY A 277 12.39 -18.70 -7.43
N THR A 278 11.89 -18.39 -6.23
CA THR A 278 12.08 -19.22 -5.03
C THR A 278 10.88 -20.11 -4.73
N SER A 279 11.06 -21.11 -3.86
CA SER A 279 9.95 -21.92 -3.31
C SER A 279 8.92 -21.05 -2.57
N HIS A 280 9.33 -19.93 -1.99
CA HIS A 280 8.41 -19.00 -1.33
C HIS A 280 7.50 -18.27 -2.31
N ALA A 281 7.99 -17.90 -3.50
CA ALA A 281 7.13 -17.33 -4.53
C ALA A 281 6.08 -18.34 -5.01
N TYR A 282 6.48 -19.60 -5.17
CA TYR A 282 5.57 -20.69 -5.51
C TYR A 282 4.49 -20.89 -4.43
N GLU A 283 4.91 -21.05 -3.17
CA GLU A 283 4.00 -21.29 -2.05
C GLU A 283 3.02 -20.12 -1.86
N LEU A 284 3.51 -18.89 -1.93
CA LEU A 284 2.65 -17.71 -1.83
C LEU A 284 1.62 -17.65 -2.97
N THR A 285 2.03 -17.98 -4.20
CA THR A 285 1.11 -18.05 -5.35
C THR A 285 -0.01 -19.06 -5.10
N GLU A 286 0.32 -20.26 -4.60
CA GLU A 286 -0.70 -21.26 -4.27
C GLU A 286 -1.65 -20.79 -3.17
N GLN A 287 -1.14 -20.13 -2.12
CA GLN A 287 -1.96 -19.57 -1.03
C GLN A 287 -2.92 -18.48 -1.54
N LEU A 288 -2.43 -17.58 -2.39
CA LEU A 288 -3.26 -16.55 -3.02
C LEU A 288 -4.36 -17.16 -3.89
N ASN A 289 -4.03 -18.17 -4.69
CA ASN A 289 -5.01 -18.89 -5.53
C ASN A 289 -6.06 -19.62 -4.69
N ILE A 290 -5.69 -20.16 -3.51
CA ILE A 290 -6.65 -20.76 -2.57
C ILE A 290 -7.56 -19.68 -2.01
N ALA A 291 -7.00 -18.58 -1.50
CA ALA A 291 -7.77 -17.47 -0.95
C ALA A 291 -8.77 -16.89 -1.97
N VAL A 292 -8.38 -16.76 -3.23
CA VAL A 292 -9.28 -16.34 -4.33
C VAL A 292 -10.46 -17.30 -4.48
N ARG A 293 -10.19 -18.61 -4.59
CA ARG A 293 -11.23 -19.64 -4.76
C ARG A 293 -12.19 -19.68 -3.56
N ASP A 294 -11.66 -19.61 -2.35
CA ASP A 294 -12.47 -19.60 -1.12
C ASP A 294 -13.37 -18.36 -1.07
N TRP A 295 -12.84 -17.19 -1.46
CA TRP A 295 -13.62 -15.96 -1.53
C TRP A 295 -14.72 -16.03 -2.60
N GLU A 296 -14.42 -16.56 -3.78
CA GLU A 296 -15.38 -16.75 -4.87
C GLU A 296 -16.54 -17.66 -4.45
N VAL A 297 -16.24 -18.79 -3.81
CA VAL A 297 -17.26 -19.71 -3.26
C VAL A 297 -18.09 -19.01 -2.19
N ALA A 298 -17.45 -18.36 -1.21
CA ALA A 298 -18.13 -17.69 -0.10
C ALA A 298 -19.06 -16.54 -0.55
N ASN A 299 -18.77 -15.91 -1.70
CA ASN A 299 -19.53 -14.79 -2.24
C ASN A 299 -20.40 -15.16 -3.45
N ASN A 300 -20.51 -16.46 -3.78
CA ASN A 300 -21.21 -16.96 -4.97
C ASN A 300 -20.81 -16.19 -6.25
N ALA A 301 -19.51 -15.90 -6.37
CA ALA A 301 -18.96 -15.03 -7.38
C ALA A 301 -18.38 -15.88 -8.52
N ALA A 302 -18.74 -15.58 -9.76
CA ALA A 302 -18.21 -16.31 -10.91
C ALA A 302 -16.68 -16.10 -11.05
N PRO A 303 -15.90 -17.16 -11.33
CA PRO A 303 -14.46 -17.03 -11.58
C PRO A 303 -14.18 -16.06 -12.73
N ILE A 304 -13.11 -15.28 -12.62
CA ILE A 304 -12.61 -14.51 -13.77
C ILE A 304 -11.86 -15.51 -14.68
N PRO A 305 -12.18 -15.54 -15.99
CA PRO A 305 -11.48 -16.44 -16.91
C PRO A 305 -9.97 -16.24 -16.86
N GLU A 306 -9.23 -17.34 -16.69
CA GLU A 306 -7.78 -17.34 -16.74
C GLU A 306 -7.28 -16.93 -18.13
N THR A 307 -6.25 -16.09 -18.17
CA THR A 307 -5.49 -15.82 -19.40
C THR A 307 -4.72 -17.09 -19.83
N GLU A 308 -4.35 -17.21 -21.11
CA GLU A 308 -3.51 -18.34 -21.56
C GLU A 308 -2.16 -18.38 -20.82
N ASP A 309 -1.60 -17.22 -20.49
CA ASP A 309 -0.40 -17.11 -19.66
C ASP A 309 -0.64 -17.63 -18.23
N SER A 310 -1.81 -17.33 -17.65
CA SER A 310 -2.22 -17.89 -16.35
C SER A 310 -2.31 -19.41 -16.38
N LYS A 311 -2.94 -19.96 -17.44
CA LYS A 311 -3.07 -21.40 -17.60
C LYS A 311 -1.72 -22.07 -17.73
N LEU A 312 -0.82 -21.52 -18.54
CA LEU A 312 0.55 -22.01 -18.70
C LEU A 312 1.33 -21.95 -17.38
N ARG A 313 1.21 -20.85 -16.63
CA ARG A 313 1.82 -20.70 -15.30
C ARG A 313 1.25 -21.74 -14.32
N ASN A 314 -0.06 -21.84 -14.19
CA ASN A 314 -0.73 -22.77 -13.27
C ASN A 314 -0.45 -24.24 -13.67
N HIS A 315 -0.32 -24.53 -14.96
CA HIS A 315 0.12 -25.83 -15.47
C HIS A 315 1.58 -26.12 -15.11
N PHE A 316 2.48 -25.14 -15.28
CA PHE A 316 3.88 -25.28 -14.86
C PHE A 316 3.98 -25.51 -13.34
N LEU A 317 3.26 -24.72 -12.53
CA LEU A 317 3.22 -24.83 -11.09
C LEU A 317 2.71 -26.20 -10.62
N SER A 318 1.59 -26.67 -11.17
CA SER A 318 1.03 -27.99 -10.84
C SER A 318 1.93 -29.15 -11.24
N SER A 319 2.66 -29.02 -12.35
CA SER A 319 3.61 -30.04 -12.85
C SER A 319 4.92 -30.12 -12.04
N HIS A 320 5.29 -29.06 -11.32
CA HIS A 320 6.51 -28.99 -10.52
C HIS A 320 6.28 -29.17 -9.01
N LYS A 321 5.04 -29.50 -8.59
CA LYS A 321 4.69 -29.87 -7.20
C LYS A 321 5.60 -30.97 -6.60
N GLY A 322 6.17 -31.83 -7.45
CA GLY A 322 7.10 -32.90 -7.05
C GLY A 322 8.55 -32.47 -6.77
N ILE A 323 8.98 -31.29 -7.22
CA ILE A 323 10.38 -30.82 -7.10
C ILE A 323 10.59 -29.94 -5.85
N VAL A 324 9.51 -29.49 -5.21
CA VAL A 324 9.56 -28.65 -3.99
C VAL A 324 9.70 -29.49 -2.70
N LYS A 325 9.20 -30.73 -2.68
CA LYS A 325 9.33 -31.63 -1.51
C LYS A 325 10.80 -31.93 -1.09
N PRO A 326 11.76 -32.17 -2.01
CA PRO A 326 13.15 -32.42 -1.63
C PRO A 326 13.87 -31.21 -1.02
N LEU A 327 13.47 -29.97 -1.36
CA LEU A 327 14.09 -28.75 -0.83
C LEU A 327 13.62 -28.43 0.60
N GLN A 328 12.35 -28.68 0.93
CA GLN A 328 11.82 -28.54 2.30
C GLN A 328 12.47 -29.54 3.28
N ALA A 329 12.72 -30.79 2.86
CA ALA A 329 13.41 -31.78 3.68
C ALA A 329 14.90 -31.45 3.90
N ARG A 330 15.57 -30.86 2.90
CA ARG A 330 16.97 -30.41 3.02
C ARG A 330 17.12 -29.17 3.91
N ALA A 331 16.18 -28.24 3.85
CA ALA A 331 16.19 -27.05 4.70
C ALA A 331 15.90 -27.39 6.17
N ALA A 332 14.89 -28.23 6.45
CA ALA A 332 14.60 -28.68 7.82
C ALA A 332 15.78 -29.46 8.44
N GLY A 333 16.43 -30.34 7.66
CA GLY A 333 17.62 -31.06 8.11
C GLY A 333 18.87 -30.17 8.29
N LEU A 334 18.95 -29.01 7.63
CA LEU A 334 20.02 -28.03 7.85
C LEU A 334 19.76 -27.23 9.15
N THR A 335 18.52 -26.83 9.40
CA THR A 335 18.12 -26.10 10.61
C THR A 335 18.27 -26.96 11.88
N GLU A 336 17.95 -28.25 11.81
CA GLU A 336 18.19 -29.20 12.91
C GLU A 336 19.69 -29.41 13.19
N ARG A 337 20.52 -29.51 12.14
CA ARG A 337 21.98 -29.63 12.29
C ARG A 337 22.63 -28.38 12.90
N ILE A 338 22.13 -27.20 12.53
CA ILE A 338 22.60 -25.93 13.10
C ILE A 338 22.14 -25.82 14.57
N ALA A 339 20.90 -26.21 14.89
CA ALA A 339 20.40 -26.22 16.27
C ALA A 339 21.12 -27.24 17.17
N SER A 340 21.60 -28.37 16.64
CA SER A 340 22.40 -29.34 17.40
C SER A 340 23.84 -28.88 17.63
N SER A 341 24.46 -28.15 16.69
CA SER A 341 25.83 -27.63 16.87
C SER A 341 25.95 -26.53 17.93
N PHE A 342 24.85 -25.89 18.31
CA PHE A 342 24.83 -24.86 19.37
C PHE A 342 24.58 -25.40 20.79
N LYS A 343 24.33 -26.72 20.96
CA LYS A 343 24.17 -27.33 22.28
C LYS A 343 25.46 -27.90 22.87
N ASP A 344 26.52 -28.06 22.08
CA ASP A 344 27.77 -28.72 22.50
C ASP A 344 28.92 -27.76 22.92
N GLU A 345 28.76 -26.43 22.79
CA GLU A 345 29.77 -25.46 23.26
C GLU A 345 29.54 -24.96 24.70
N GLY A 346 28.94 -25.80 25.54
CA GLY A 346 28.59 -25.49 26.93
C GLY A 346 29.39 -26.24 27.99
N SER A 347 30.71 -26.41 27.85
CA SER A 347 31.57 -26.76 29.00
C SER A 347 33.03 -26.36 28.79
N ALA A 348 33.40 -25.18 29.28
CA ALA A 348 34.82 -24.84 29.52
C ALA A 348 35.23 -25.30 30.93
N PRO A 349 36.44 -25.86 31.11
CA PRO A 349 36.86 -26.48 32.37
C PRO A 349 37.34 -25.44 33.39
N ALA A 350 37.01 -25.67 34.66
CA ALA A 350 37.48 -24.87 35.79
C ALA A 350 39.00 -25.01 35.96
N ALA A 351 39.73 -23.90 35.76
CA ALA A 351 41.14 -23.78 36.11
C ALA A 351 41.27 -23.29 37.55
N SER A 352 41.87 -24.13 38.39
CA SER A 352 42.33 -23.77 39.74
C SER A 352 43.75 -23.21 39.66
N VAL A 353 44.00 -22.04 40.25
CA VAL A 353 45.34 -21.64 40.70
C VAL A 353 45.24 -20.81 41.98
N ARG A 354 45.76 -21.45 43.05
CA ARG A 354 46.48 -20.98 44.25
C ARG A 354 46.18 -19.61 44.86
#